data_AF-A0A3N2KJA6-F1
#
_entry.id   AF-A0A3N2KJA6-F1
#
_cell.length_a   1.000
_cell.length_b   1.000
_cell.length_c   1.000
_cell.angle_alpha   90.00
_cell.angle_beta   90.00
_cell.angle_gamma   90.00
#
_symmetry.space_group_name_H-M   'P 1'
#
loop_
_entity.id
_entity.type
_entity.pdbx_description
1 polymer ?
#
loop_
_entity_poly.entity_id
_entity_poly.type
_entity_poly.pdbx_seq_one_letter_code
_entity_poly.pdbx_strand_id
1 'polypeptide(L)'
;MTSKEKIYAQILETRNAIDRLDGKEPRYDIDKCLRTNYAQTHTRAELNAELGIAQSCLRNARHKKAIEKWYGTPAGIAYREEREAKIKNLRREVLNTHRDTTSDVHRFIYQHLGKQWRVRVIGERAMTIELLNKDGKSQFGYDIELYYGHETRDPDKFEISCSSVGGYDPTQDSSRLDYFIGLTTLSKYDVATELKNLLKSFSDYCYRQGNEIYRLENELENPPYNG
;
A
#
# COMPACT_ATOMS: atom_id res chain seq x y z
N MET A 1 33.89 24.24 -32.10
CA MET A 1 32.87 23.77 -31.15
C MET A 1 33.19 24.30 -29.76
N THR A 2 32.30 25.12 -29.20
CA THR A 2 32.43 25.73 -27.87
C THR A 2 32.25 24.69 -26.77
N SER A 3 32.64 25.02 -25.53
CA SER A 3 32.41 24.12 -24.38
C SER A 3 30.94 23.79 -24.16
N LYS A 4 30.02 24.74 -24.44
CA LYS A 4 28.57 24.51 -24.29
C LYS A 4 28.02 23.62 -25.40
N GLU A 5 28.47 23.81 -26.64
CA GLU A 5 28.12 22.93 -27.76
C GLU A 5 28.59 21.48 -27.54
N LYS A 6 29.76 21.27 -26.92
CA LYS A 6 30.24 19.93 -26.56
C LYS A 6 29.32 19.23 -25.55
N ILE A 7 28.87 19.94 -24.51
CA ILE A 7 27.94 19.38 -23.51
C ILE A 7 26.60 19.07 -24.17
N TYR A 8 26.10 19.98 -25.02
CA TYR A 8 24.85 19.76 -25.74
C TYR A 8 24.94 18.55 -26.71
N ALA A 9 26.04 18.38 -27.42
CA ALA A 9 26.27 17.19 -28.24
C ALA A 9 26.18 15.90 -27.40
N GLN A 10 26.83 15.86 -26.23
CA GLN A 10 26.78 14.71 -25.33
C GLN A 10 25.36 14.40 -24.83
N ILE A 11 24.53 15.42 -24.59
CA ILE A 11 23.11 15.22 -24.24
C ILE A 11 22.38 14.52 -25.39
N LEU A 12 22.55 15.00 -26.62
CA LEU A 12 21.90 14.45 -27.81
C LEU A 12 22.39 13.02 -28.11
N GLU A 13 23.69 12.77 -28.01
CA GLU A 13 24.29 11.43 -28.12
C GLU A 13 23.71 10.46 -27.08
N THR A 14 23.60 10.92 -25.83
CA THR A 14 23.03 10.12 -24.73
C THR A 14 21.56 9.79 -24.99
N ARG A 15 20.77 10.74 -25.48
CA ARG A 15 19.36 10.52 -25.85
C ARG A 15 19.22 9.56 -27.03
N ASN A 16 20.04 9.71 -28.07
CA ASN A 16 20.09 8.77 -29.19
C ASN A 16 20.52 7.37 -28.75
N ALA A 17 21.42 7.24 -27.77
CA ALA A 17 21.81 5.95 -27.22
C ALA A 17 20.64 5.26 -26.49
N ILE A 18 19.76 6.01 -25.83
CA ILE A 18 18.51 5.47 -25.25
C ILE A 18 17.59 4.96 -26.36
N ASP A 19 17.38 5.75 -27.42
CA ASP A 19 16.53 5.35 -28.55
C ASP A 19 17.04 4.04 -29.19
N ARG A 20 18.35 3.92 -29.39
CA ARG A 20 18.97 2.68 -29.90
C ARG A 20 18.77 1.48 -28.97
N LEU A 21 18.88 1.67 -27.65
CA LEU A 21 18.61 0.61 -26.67
C LEU A 21 17.16 0.13 -26.71
N ASP A 22 16.23 1.03 -27.03
CA ASP A 22 14.82 0.72 -27.24
C ASP A 22 14.52 0.13 -28.64
N GLY A 23 15.53 -0.03 -29.50
CA GLY A 23 15.36 -0.49 -30.89
C GLY A 23 14.73 0.55 -31.81
N LYS A 24 14.80 1.84 -31.44
CA LYS A 24 14.28 2.96 -32.22
C LYS A 24 15.40 3.65 -32.99
N GLU A 25 15.04 4.24 -34.13
CA GLU A 25 15.95 5.11 -34.87
C GLU A 25 16.33 6.35 -34.03
N PRO A 26 17.60 6.80 -34.08
CA PRO A 26 18.04 8.01 -33.40
C PRO A 26 17.21 9.22 -33.81
N ARG A 27 16.55 9.88 -32.84
CA ARG A 27 15.68 11.03 -33.13
C ARG A 27 16.44 12.32 -33.42
N TYR A 28 17.66 12.45 -32.90
CA TYR A 28 18.43 13.69 -33.01
C TYR A 28 19.54 13.56 -34.05
N ASP A 29 19.44 14.36 -35.11
CA ASP A 29 20.57 14.67 -35.98
C ASP A 29 21.45 15.69 -35.25
N ILE A 30 22.61 15.25 -34.77
CA ILE A 30 23.50 16.06 -33.93
C ILE A 30 24.02 17.27 -34.72
N ASP A 31 24.38 17.10 -35.99
CA ASP A 31 24.92 18.19 -36.81
C ASP A 31 23.85 19.26 -37.09
N LYS A 32 22.60 18.83 -37.32
CA LYS A 32 21.47 19.75 -37.46
C LYS A 32 21.15 20.46 -36.14
N CYS A 33 21.14 19.74 -35.02
CA CYS A 33 20.84 20.30 -33.71
C CYS A 33 21.93 21.28 -33.23
N LEU A 34 23.21 21.02 -33.51
CA LEU A 34 24.31 21.90 -33.14
C LEU A 34 24.32 23.23 -33.92
N ARG A 35 23.64 23.30 -35.08
CA ARG A 35 23.44 24.56 -35.82
C ARG A 35 22.36 25.45 -35.22
N THR A 36 21.59 24.96 -34.24
CA THR A 36 20.61 25.78 -33.51
C THR A 36 21.30 26.63 -32.44
N ASN A 37 20.61 27.67 -31.97
CA ASN A 37 21.11 28.55 -30.90
C ASN A 37 20.97 27.95 -29.48
N TYR A 38 20.56 26.68 -29.34
CA TYR A 38 20.24 26.07 -28.05
C TYR A 38 21.40 26.15 -27.04
N ALA A 39 22.61 25.76 -27.43
CA ALA A 39 23.78 25.83 -26.54
C ALA A 39 24.21 27.29 -26.22
N GLN A 40 23.83 28.24 -27.07
CA GLN A 40 24.14 29.66 -26.88
C GLN A 40 23.18 30.30 -25.87
N THR A 41 21.89 29.93 -25.91
CA THR A 41 20.84 30.46 -25.04
C THR A 41 20.84 29.86 -23.63
N HIS A 42 21.51 28.74 -23.40
CA HIS A 42 21.63 28.11 -22.08
C HIS A 42 22.98 28.41 -21.41
N THR A 43 22.96 28.42 -20.08
CA THR A 43 24.15 28.43 -19.25
C THR A 43 24.83 27.05 -19.24
N ARG A 44 26.11 27.02 -18.85
CA ARG A 44 26.83 25.75 -18.69
C ARG A 44 26.24 24.88 -17.57
N ALA A 45 25.70 25.49 -16.52
CA ALA A 45 25.11 24.76 -15.39
C ALA A 45 23.82 24.03 -15.80
N GLU A 46 22.95 24.68 -16.57
CA GLU A 46 21.71 24.07 -17.09
C GLU A 46 22.02 22.89 -18.01
N LEU A 47 22.96 23.05 -18.93
CA LEU A 47 23.38 21.96 -19.83
C LEU A 47 24.00 20.79 -19.07
N ASN A 48 24.79 21.05 -18.02
CA ASN A 48 25.34 19.98 -17.18
C ASN A 48 24.25 19.25 -16.37
N ALA A 49 23.24 19.97 -15.87
CA ALA A 49 22.11 19.36 -15.18
C ALA A 49 21.30 18.47 -16.14
N GLU A 50 21.04 18.95 -17.35
CA GLU A 50 20.36 18.18 -18.39
C GLU A 50 21.17 16.94 -18.82
N LEU A 51 22.50 17.07 -18.93
CA LEU A 51 23.38 15.92 -19.19
C LEU A 51 23.31 14.90 -18.05
N GLY A 52 23.32 15.35 -16.80
CA GLY A 52 23.16 14.46 -15.64
C GLY A 52 21.84 13.68 -15.67
N ILE A 53 20.74 14.35 -16.01
CA ILE A 53 19.43 13.71 -16.19
C ILE A 53 19.48 12.69 -17.33
N ALA A 54 20.00 13.07 -18.50
CA ALA A 54 20.09 12.18 -19.66
C ALA A 54 20.94 10.93 -19.36
N GLN A 55 22.07 11.09 -18.68
CA GLN A 55 22.94 9.98 -18.29
C GLN A 55 22.27 9.06 -17.26
N SER A 56 21.52 9.63 -16.31
CA SER A 56 20.73 8.86 -15.35
C SER A 56 19.65 8.02 -16.07
N CYS A 57 18.92 8.63 -17.00
CA CYS A 57 17.94 7.95 -17.83
C CYS A 57 18.57 6.80 -18.64
N LEU A 58 19.74 7.03 -19.25
CA LEU A 58 20.46 5.99 -20.00
C LEU A 58 20.87 4.82 -19.10
N ARG A 59 21.37 5.09 -17.89
CA ARG A 59 21.71 4.05 -16.92
C ARG A 59 20.48 3.24 -16.51
N ASN A 60 19.34 3.89 -16.24
CA ASN A 60 18.10 3.19 -15.89
C ASN A 60 17.57 2.35 -17.07
N ALA A 61 17.65 2.86 -18.31
CA ALA A 61 17.26 2.12 -19.50
C ALA A 61 18.13 0.86 -19.70
N ARG A 62 19.44 0.98 -19.52
CA ARG A 62 20.37 -0.17 -19.56
C ARG A 62 20.07 -1.20 -18.48
N HIS A 63 19.82 -0.75 -17.26
CA HIS A 63 19.46 -1.61 -16.14
C HIS A 63 18.17 -2.39 -16.44
N LYS A 64 17.12 -1.71 -16.90
CA LYS A 64 15.86 -2.35 -17.29
C LYS A 64 16.04 -3.37 -18.41
N LYS A 65 16.83 -3.05 -19.44
CA LYS A 65 17.14 -3.99 -20.54
C LYS A 65 17.91 -5.21 -20.06
N ALA A 66 18.83 -5.05 -19.12
CA ALA A 66 19.56 -6.16 -18.53
C ALA A 66 18.62 -7.09 -17.73
N ILE A 67 17.70 -6.53 -16.95
CA ILE A 67 16.66 -7.27 -16.23
C ILE A 67 15.75 -8.02 -17.22
N GLU A 68 15.24 -7.36 -18.25
CA GLU A 68 14.40 -7.97 -19.30
C GLU A 68 15.13 -9.15 -19.96
N LYS A 69 16.41 -8.97 -20.30
CA LYS A 69 17.25 -10.03 -20.87
C LYS A 69 17.42 -11.19 -19.90
N TRP A 70 17.68 -10.91 -18.62
CA TRP A 70 17.86 -11.93 -17.60
C TRP A 70 16.58 -12.75 -17.38
N TYR A 71 15.42 -12.10 -17.36
CA TYR A 71 14.12 -12.78 -17.31
C TYR A 71 13.80 -13.63 -18.56
N GLY A 72 14.55 -13.47 -19.65
CA GLY A 72 14.49 -14.38 -20.80
C GLY A 72 15.33 -15.66 -20.64
N THR A 73 16.14 -15.77 -19.58
CA THR A 73 16.95 -16.97 -19.30
C THR A 73 16.15 -18.00 -18.49
N PRO A 74 16.49 -19.31 -18.54
CA PRO A 74 15.82 -20.31 -17.71
C PRO A 74 15.85 -19.99 -16.21
N ALA A 75 16.97 -19.45 -15.71
CA ALA A 75 17.10 -19.05 -14.31
C ALA A 75 16.20 -17.86 -13.96
N GLY A 76 16.14 -16.84 -14.82
CA GLY A 76 15.27 -15.69 -14.63
C GLY A 76 13.78 -16.04 -14.70
N ILE A 77 13.38 -16.92 -15.63
CA ILE A 77 12.01 -17.43 -15.73
C ILE A 77 11.62 -18.14 -14.43
N ALA A 78 12.41 -19.12 -13.99
CA ALA A 78 12.13 -19.87 -12.77
C ALA A 78 12.08 -18.97 -11.53
N TYR A 79 13.00 -18.02 -11.43
CA TYR A 79 13.00 -17.03 -10.35
C TYR A 79 11.70 -16.22 -10.33
N ARG A 80 11.30 -15.67 -11.48
CA ARG A 80 10.08 -14.87 -11.61
C ARG A 80 8.84 -15.68 -11.24
N GLU A 81 8.69 -16.87 -11.80
CA GLU A 81 7.56 -17.75 -11.53
C GLU A 81 7.45 -18.11 -10.05
N GLU A 82 8.58 -18.43 -9.38
CA GLU A 82 8.61 -18.74 -7.95
C GLU A 82 8.11 -17.56 -7.11
N ARG A 83 8.59 -16.33 -7.38
CA ARG A 83 8.21 -15.13 -6.61
C ARG A 83 6.75 -14.73 -6.88
N GLU A 84 6.32 -14.74 -8.14
CA GLU A 84 4.93 -14.44 -8.50
C GLU A 84 3.97 -15.47 -7.87
N ALA A 85 4.32 -16.76 -7.87
CA ALA A 85 3.54 -17.80 -7.20
C ALA A 85 3.48 -17.58 -5.68
N LYS A 86 4.61 -17.22 -5.06
CA LYS A 86 4.66 -16.91 -3.63
C LYS A 86 3.78 -15.71 -3.28
N ILE A 87 3.88 -14.60 -4.01
CA ILE A 87 3.03 -13.41 -3.84
C ILE A 87 1.55 -13.78 -3.97
N LYS A 88 1.18 -14.56 -5.00
CA LYS A 88 -0.19 -15.02 -5.21
C LYS A 88 -0.72 -15.85 -4.04
N ASN A 89 0.10 -16.74 -3.50
CA ASN A 89 -0.27 -17.55 -2.34
C ASN A 89 -0.43 -16.68 -1.08
N LEU A 90 0.52 -15.78 -0.81
CA LEU A 90 0.44 -14.86 0.33
C LEU A 90 -0.82 -13.99 0.28
N ARG A 91 -1.15 -13.43 -0.89
CA ARG A 91 -2.39 -12.64 -1.07
C ARG A 91 -3.65 -13.47 -0.81
N ARG A 92 -3.64 -14.75 -1.22
CA ARG A 92 -4.75 -15.68 -0.94
C ARG A 92 -4.85 -15.98 0.55
N GLU A 93 -3.74 -16.23 1.22
CA GLU A 93 -3.72 -16.49 2.65
C GLU A 93 -4.24 -15.30 3.45
N VAL A 94 -3.80 -14.07 3.12
CA VAL A 94 -4.33 -12.84 3.73
C VAL A 94 -5.85 -12.72 3.55
N LEU A 95 -6.37 -13.00 2.36
CA LEU A 95 -7.81 -12.99 2.11
C LEU A 95 -8.56 -14.03 2.96
N ASN A 96 -8.02 -15.26 3.05
CA ASN A 96 -8.62 -16.32 3.85
C ASN A 96 -8.60 -15.95 5.34
N THR A 97 -7.47 -15.48 5.86
CA THR A 97 -7.34 -15.03 7.25
C THR A 97 -8.26 -13.86 7.55
N HIS A 98 -8.44 -12.92 6.62
CA HIS A 98 -9.44 -11.84 6.75
C HIS A 98 -10.85 -12.40 6.92
N ARG A 99 -11.24 -13.36 6.08
CA ARG A 99 -12.57 -14.00 6.13
C ARG A 99 -12.79 -14.79 7.43
N ASP A 100 -11.79 -15.54 7.86
CA ASP A 100 -11.84 -16.35 9.07
C ASP A 100 -11.94 -15.44 10.31
N THR A 101 -11.06 -14.43 10.39
CA THR A 101 -11.10 -13.41 11.45
C THR A 101 -12.44 -12.69 11.47
N THR A 102 -12.97 -12.32 10.30
CA THR A 102 -14.28 -11.66 10.23
C THR A 102 -15.37 -12.54 10.84
N SER A 103 -15.36 -13.83 10.54
CA SER A 103 -16.32 -14.78 11.09
C SER A 103 -16.18 -14.94 12.61
N ASP A 104 -14.94 -15.00 13.11
CA ASP A 104 -14.67 -15.11 14.55
C ASP A 104 -15.04 -13.85 15.31
N VAL A 105 -14.76 -12.67 14.75
CA VAL A 105 -15.18 -11.40 15.36
C VAL A 105 -16.70 -11.24 15.34
N HIS A 106 -17.39 -11.64 14.26
CA HIS A 106 -18.86 -11.68 14.27
C HIS A 106 -19.40 -12.58 15.38
N ARG A 107 -18.81 -13.77 15.58
CA ARG A 107 -19.20 -14.69 16.65
C ARG A 107 -18.97 -14.06 18.02
N PHE A 108 -17.79 -13.46 18.23
CA PHE A 108 -17.43 -12.76 19.46
C PHE A 108 -18.43 -11.65 19.78
N ILE A 109 -18.72 -10.76 18.81
CA ILE A 109 -19.65 -9.64 19.00
C ILE A 109 -21.05 -10.14 19.32
N TYR A 110 -21.55 -11.17 18.62
CA TYR A 110 -22.87 -11.73 18.92
C TYR A 110 -22.93 -12.41 20.28
N GLN A 111 -21.86 -13.08 20.70
CA GLN A 111 -21.77 -13.74 22.00
C GLN A 111 -21.81 -12.74 23.15
N HIS A 112 -21.11 -11.61 23.02
CA HIS A 112 -20.99 -10.63 24.11
C HIS A 112 -22.06 -9.54 24.07
N LEU A 113 -22.45 -9.06 22.89
CA LEU A 113 -23.34 -7.89 22.74
C LEU A 113 -24.74 -8.26 22.23
N GLY A 114 -24.88 -9.43 21.59
CA GLY A 114 -26.14 -9.89 20.99
C GLY A 114 -26.27 -9.60 19.49
N LYS A 115 -27.29 -10.18 18.86
CA LYS A 115 -27.52 -10.14 17.40
C LYS A 115 -27.95 -8.77 16.86
N GLN A 116 -28.33 -7.86 17.74
CA GLN A 116 -28.65 -6.48 17.40
C GLN A 116 -27.40 -5.65 17.10
N TRP A 117 -26.20 -6.14 17.45
CA TRP A 117 -24.94 -5.53 17.05
C TRP A 117 -24.44 -6.17 15.77
N ARG A 118 -23.92 -5.36 14.84
CA ARG A 118 -23.35 -5.84 13.58
C ARG A 118 -21.92 -5.33 13.44
N VAL A 119 -21.04 -6.21 12.96
CA VAL A 119 -19.75 -5.76 12.45
C VAL A 119 -19.96 -5.15 11.06
N ARG A 120 -19.66 -3.86 10.92
CA ARG A 120 -19.84 -3.12 9.68
C ARG A 120 -18.65 -3.31 8.74
N VAL A 121 -17.45 -3.09 9.27
CA VAL A 121 -16.17 -3.17 8.54
C VAL A 121 -15.10 -3.70 9.49
N ILE A 122 -14.22 -4.57 8.97
CA ILE A 122 -12.96 -4.96 9.61
C ILE A 122 -11.83 -4.66 8.63
N GLY A 123 -10.96 -3.74 9.02
CA GLY A 123 -9.69 -3.48 8.36
C GLY A 123 -8.53 -3.98 9.21
N GLU A 124 -7.32 -3.85 8.68
CA GLU A 124 -6.09 -4.27 9.36
C GLU A 124 -5.75 -3.43 10.59
N ARG A 125 -6.40 -2.26 10.76
CA ARG A 125 -6.06 -1.26 11.78
C ARG A 125 -7.24 -0.74 12.56
N ALA A 126 -8.43 -0.99 12.05
CA ALA A 126 -9.64 -0.52 12.67
C ALA A 126 -10.78 -1.44 12.29
N MET A 127 -11.74 -1.55 13.19
CA MET A 127 -13.04 -2.12 12.88
C MET A 127 -14.12 -1.18 13.36
N THR A 128 -15.29 -1.26 12.72
CA THR A 128 -16.48 -0.57 13.17
C THR A 128 -17.57 -1.59 13.42
N ILE A 129 -18.20 -1.48 14.58
CA ILE A 129 -19.44 -2.18 14.89
C ILE A 129 -20.57 -1.15 15.05
N GLU A 130 -21.80 -1.57 14.83
CA GLU A 130 -22.96 -0.68 14.90
C GLU A 130 -24.17 -1.39 15.52
N LEU A 131 -24.99 -0.63 16.22
CA LEU A 131 -26.28 -1.10 16.72
C LEU A 131 -27.35 -0.99 15.63
N LEU A 132 -28.10 -2.07 15.45
CA LEU A 132 -29.22 -2.15 14.52
C LEU A 132 -30.52 -1.77 15.22
N ASN A 133 -31.38 -1.05 14.50
CA ASN A 133 -32.75 -0.81 14.92
C ASN A 133 -33.60 -2.08 14.76
N LYS A 134 -34.87 -2.01 15.17
CA LYS A 134 -35.83 -3.12 15.08
C LYS A 134 -36.07 -3.62 13.65
N ASP A 135 -35.82 -2.78 12.64
CA ASP A 135 -35.93 -3.13 11.22
C ASP A 135 -34.63 -3.72 10.64
N GLY A 136 -33.60 -3.93 11.48
CA GLY A 136 -32.28 -4.44 11.07
C GLY A 136 -31.40 -3.40 10.35
N LYS A 137 -31.74 -2.11 10.43
CA LYS A 137 -30.98 -1.01 9.81
C LYS A 137 -30.04 -0.36 10.83
N SER A 138 -28.91 0.14 10.35
CA SER A 138 -27.96 0.92 11.17
C SER A 138 -28.62 2.14 11.80
N GLN A 139 -28.40 2.35 13.09
CA GLN A 139 -28.78 3.58 13.76
C GLN A 139 -27.64 4.60 13.67
N PHE A 140 -27.92 5.77 13.09
CA PHE A 140 -26.94 6.84 12.96
C PHE A 140 -26.43 7.30 14.32
N GLY A 141 -25.11 7.28 14.52
CA GLY A 141 -24.45 7.68 15.77
C GLY A 141 -24.37 6.58 16.83
N TYR A 142 -24.82 5.35 16.52
CA TYR A 142 -24.78 4.20 17.44
C TYR A 142 -23.73 3.19 16.96
N ASP A 143 -22.60 3.72 16.51
CA ASP A 143 -21.43 2.97 16.10
C ASP A 143 -20.29 3.11 17.12
N ILE A 144 -19.44 2.09 17.13
CA ILE A 144 -18.24 2.02 17.93
C ILE A 144 -17.10 1.65 16.98
N GLU A 145 -16.08 2.49 16.95
CA GLU A 145 -14.85 2.26 16.21
C GLU A 145 -13.80 1.73 17.17
N LEU A 146 -13.15 0.63 16.82
CA LEU A 146 -11.99 0.11 17.53
C LEU A 146 -10.75 0.35 16.67
N TYR A 147 -9.72 0.96 17.24
CA TYR A 147 -8.43 1.19 16.61
C TYR A 147 -7.38 0.26 17.21
N TYR A 148 -6.60 -0.40 16.35
CA TYR A 148 -5.59 -1.38 16.73
C TYR A 148 -4.45 -1.47 15.71
N GLY A 149 -3.35 -2.15 16.09
CA GLY A 149 -2.35 -2.61 15.14
C GLY A 149 -1.20 -1.64 14.81
N HIS A 150 -0.37 -2.08 13.86
CA HIS A 150 1.02 -1.64 13.66
C HIS A 150 1.23 -0.25 13.03
N GLU A 151 0.23 0.33 12.39
CA GLU A 151 0.37 1.67 11.75
C GLU A 151 -0.15 2.82 12.61
N THR A 152 -0.56 2.54 13.85
CA THR A 152 -0.69 3.60 14.84
C THR A 152 0.70 3.93 15.40
N ARG A 153 0.91 5.14 15.95
CA ARG A 153 2.19 5.52 16.58
C ARG A 153 2.64 4.57 17.72
N ASP A 154 1.74 3.73 18.19
CA ASP A 154 1.94 2.73 19.24
C ASP A 154 1.40 1.38 18.76
N PRO A 155 2.25 0.41 18.37
CA PRO A 155 1.83 -0.91 17.92
C PRO A 155 0.99 -1.73 18.93
N ASP A 156 1.00 -1.34 20.21
CA ASP A 156 0.21 -1.97 21.28
C ASP A 156 -1.11 -1.25 21.55
N LYS A 157 -1.37 -0.15 20.84
CA LYS A 157 -2.60 0.63 20.96
C LYS A 157 -3.82 -0.23 20.69
N PHE A 158 -4.78 -0.13 21.62
CA PHE A 158 -6.12 -0.66 21.47
C PHE A 158 -7.07 0.39 22.06
N GLU A 159 -7.78 1.09 21.19
CA GLU A 159 -8.63 2.22 21.58
C GLU A 159 -10.05 1.99 21.09
N ILE A 160 -11.01 2.30 21.95
CA ILE A 160 -12.42 2.36 21.60
C ILE A 160 -12.79 3.83 21.44
N SER A 161 -13.21 4.20 20.24
CA SER A 161 -13.83 5.48 19.93
C SER A 161 -15.34 5.26 19.78
N CYS A 162 -16.12 6.11 20.43
CA CYS A 162 -17.57 6.02 20.43
C CYS A 162 -18.17 7.40 20.16
N SER A 163 -19.25 7.43 19.39
CA SER A 163 -19.98 8.65 19.08
C SER A 163 -20.64 9.26 20.32
N SER A 164 -20.71 10.59 20.39
CA SER A 164 -21.55 11.27 21.38
C SER A 164 -23.01 11.11 20.98
N VAL A 165 -23.74 10.26 21.72
CA VAL A 165 -25.15 9.97 21.42
C VAL A 165 -26.11 11.08 21.88
N GLY A 166 -25.63 12.16 22.51
CA GLY A 166 -26.46 13.28 22.96
C GLY A 166 -27.48 12.95 24.06
N GLY A 167 -28.36 13.91 24.41
CA GLY A 167 -29.41 13.73 25.43
C GLY A 167 -30.63 12.95 24.90
N TYR A 168 -31.21 12.05 25.71
CA TYR A 168 -32.43 11.29 25.38
C TYR A 168 -33.40 11.21 26.54
N ASP A 169 -34.66 10.93 26.21
CA ASP A 169 -35.69 10.54 27.15
C ASP A 169 -35.77 8.99 27.20
N PRO A 170 -35.36 8.35 28.30
CA PRO A 170 -35.40 6.88 28.44
C PRO A 170 -36.83 6.32 28.44
N THR A 171 -37.86 7.15 28.61
CA THR A 171 -39.25 6.74 28.48
C THR A 171 -39.72 6.62 27.02
N GLN A 172 -38.96 7.21 26.08
CA GLN A 172 -39.32 7.26 24.66
C GLN A 172 -38.33 6.49 23.76
N ASP A 173 -37.06 6.40 24.13
CA ASP A 173 -36.02 5.70 23.37
C ASP A 173 -35.13 4.83 24.28
N SER A 174 -35.37 3.52 24.27
CA SER A 174 -34.56 2.55 24.99
C SER A 174 -33.29 2.13 24.24
N SER A 175 -33.15 2.45 22.94
CA SER A 175 -32.02 1.96 22.13
C SER A 175 -30.67 2.54 22.55
N ARG A 176 -30.67 3.73 23.19
CA ARG A 176 -29.44 4.29 23.77
C ARG A 176 -28.95 3.52 24.98
N LEU A 177 -29.87 2.94 25.75
CA LEU A 177 -29.49 2.06 26.85
C LEU A 177 -28.74 0.84 26.30
N ASP A 178 -29.24 0.24 25.22
CA ASP A 178 -28.58 -0.90 24.56
C ASP A 178 -27.18 -0.52 24.04
N TYR A 179 -27.01 0.69 23.50
CA TYR A 179 -25.71 1.23 23.10
C TYR A 179 -24.73 1.34 24.28
N PHE A 180 -25.15 1.96 25.39
CA PHE A 180 -24.30 2.10 26.58
C PHE A 180 -23.98 0.76 27.23
N ILE A 181 -24.92 -0.18 27.26
CA ILE A 181 -24.69 -1.55 27.73
C ILE A 181 -23.64 -2.24 26.86
N GLY A 182 -23.73 -2.08 25.54
CA GLY A 182 -22.74 -2.63 24.61
C GLY A 182 -21.35 -2.05 24.83
N LEU A 183 -21.24 -0.72 24.91
CA LEU A 183 -19.97 -0.03 25.21
C LEU A 183 -19.37 -0.48 26.56
N THR A 184 -20.20 -0.57 27.59
CA THR A 184 -19.77 -1.04 28.92
C THR A 184 -19.31 -2.50 28.87
N THR A 185 -19.98 -3.34 28.09
CA THR A 185 -19.61 -4.75 27.93
C THR A 185 -18.28 -4.91 27.21
N LEU A 186 -18.05 -4.15 26.13
CA LEU A 186 -16.75 -4.11 25.44
C LEU A 186 -15.62 -3.55 26.29
N SER A 187 -15.95 -2.69 27.27
CA SER A 187 -14.99 -2.09 28.18
C SER A 187 -14.63 -3.00 29.37
N LYS A 188 -15.28 -4.16 29.53
CA LYS A 188 -14.89 -5.15 30.54
C LYS A 188 -13.51 -5.70 30.20
N TYR A 189 -12.64 -5.80 31.20
CA TYR A 189 -11.22 -6.11 30.99
C TYR A 189 -10.97 -7.41 30.22
N ASP A 190 -11.67 -8.47 30.58
CA ASP A 190 -11.59 -9.80 29.94
C ASP A 190 -12.07 -9.74 28.49
N VAL A 191 -13.23 -9.14 28.24
CA VAL A 191 -13.82 -8.96 26.91
C VAL A 191 -12.91 -8.11 26.01
N ALA A 192 -12.44 -6.96 26.53
CA ALA A 192 -11.54 -6.07 25.82
C ALA A 192 -10.21 -6.76 25.48
N THR A 193 -9.67 -7.55 26.41
CA THR A 193 -8.41 -8.27 26.22
C THR A 193 -8.54 -9.36 25.15
N GLU A 194 -9.63 -10.15 25.19
CA GLU A 194 -9.89 -11.18 24.19
C GLU A 194 -10.06 -10.57 22.80
N LEU A 195 -10.87 -9.52 22.67
CA LEU A 195 -11.07 -8.81 21.41
C LEU A 195 -9.77 -8.19 20.89
N LYS A 196 -8.99 -7.55 21.77
CA LYS A 196 -7.67 -7.00 21.44
C LYS A 196 -6.75 -8.08 20.88
N ASN A 197 -6.67 -9.24 21.54
CA ASN A 197 -5.80 -10.32 21.10
C ASN A 197 -6.18 -10.86 19.72
N LEU A 198 -7.49 -11.03 19.47
CA LEU A 198 -8.00 -11.46 18.18
C LEU A 198 -7.64 -10.47 17.06
N LEU A 199 -7.95 -9.19 17.26
CA LEU A 199 -7.73 -8.14 16.25
C LEU A 199 -6.25 -7.83 16.04
N LYS A 200 -5.45 -7.85 17.10
CA LYS A 200 -4.01 -7.67 17.01
C LYS A 200 -3.34 -8.83 16.27
N SER A 201 -3.70 -10.08 16.57
CA SER A 201 -3.15 -11.25 15.88
C SER A 201 -3.42 -11.17 14.36
N PHE A 202 -4.61 -10.72 13.99
CA PHE A 202 -4.97 -10.47 12.60
C PHE A 202 -4.14 -9.34 11.97
N SER A 203 -4.02 -8.19 12.64
CA SER A 203 -3.22 -7.05 12.19
C SER A 203 -1.74 -7.42 11.99
N ASP A 204 -1.13 -8.11 12.96
CA ASP A 204 0.26 -8.55 12.94
C ASP A 204 0.50 -9.56 11.80
N TYR A 205 -0.49 -10.42 11.51
CA TYR A 205 -0.41 -11.32 10.37
C TYR A 205 -0.43 -10.55 9.05
N CYS A 206 -1.42 -9.67 8.83
CA CYS A 206 -1.50 -8.86 7.61
C CYS A 206 -0.25 -8.01 7.39
N TYR A 207 0.26 -7.37 8.44
CA TYR A 207 1.47 -6.55 8.37
C TYR A 207 2.69 -7.37 7.92
N ARG A 208 2.92 -8.56 8.51
CA ARG A 208 4.04 -9.44 8.12
C ARG A 208 3.92 -9.91 6.68
N GLN A 209 2.73 -10.33 6.25
CA GLN A 209 2.55 -10.78 4.86
C GLN A 209 2.66 -9.62 3.87
N GLY A 210 2.16 -8.42 4.23
CA GLY A 210 2.30 -7.21 3.43
C GLY A 210 3.76 -6.84 3.21
N ASN A 211 4.58 -6.86 4.26
CA ASN A 211 6.02 -6.62 4.16
C ASN A 211 6.74 -7.67 3.30
N GLU A 212 6.37 -8.95 3.43
CA GLU A 212 6.95 -10.01 2.61
C GLU A 212 6.55 -9.85 1.13
N ILE A 213 5.30 -9.52 0.83
CA ILE A 213 4.85 -9.21 -0.53
C ILE A 213 5.63 -8.04 -1.09
N TYR A 214 5.74 -6.93 -0.35
CA TYR A 214 6.51 -5.76 -0.78
C TYR A 214 7.99 -6.10 -1.04
N ARG A 215 8.60 -6.92 -0.19
CA ARG A 215 9.97 -7.41 -0.39
C ARG A 215 10.10 -8.22 -1.69
N LEU A 216 9.17 -9.14 -1.95
CA LEU A 216 9.15 -9.96 -3.17
C LEU A 216 8.88 -9.14 -4.44
N GLU A 217 8.02 -8.12 -4.37
CA GLU A 217 7.77 -7.18 -5.46
C GLU A 217 9.04 -6.37 -5.78
N ASN A 218 9.74 -5.87 -4.76
CA ASN A 218 11.03 -5.21 -4.95
C ASN A 218 12.10 -6.12 -5.54
N GLU A 219 12.12 -7.41 -5.15
CA GLU A 219 13.00 -8.43 -5.75
C GLU A 219 12.67 -8.70 -7.21
N LEU A 220 11.40 -8.58 -7.61
CA LEU A 220 10.99 -8.70 -9.01
C LEU A 220 11.38 -7.47 -9.84
N GLU A 221 11.33 -6.28 -9.25
CA GLU A 221 11.79 -5.05 -9.89
C GLU A 221 13.32 -4.97 -9.98
N ASN A 222 14.03 -5.53 -9.01
CA ASN A 222 15.49 -5.49 -8.89
C ASN A 222 16.06 -6.90 -8.66
N PRO A 223 15.94 -7.81 -9.65
CA PRO A 223 16.40 -9.18 -9.46
C PRO A 223 17.93 -9.26 -9.38
N PRO A 224 18.47 -10.32 -8.74
CA PRO A 224 19.89 -10.60 -8.70
C PRO A 224 20.34 -11.13 -10.07
N TYR A 225 20.40 -10.26 -11.07
CA TYR A 225 21.03 -10.58 -12.35
C TYR A 225 22.52 -10.24 -12.24
N ASN A 226 23.37 -11.25 -12.46
CA ASN A 226 24.79 -11.00 -12.68
C ASN A 226 24.93 -10.38 -14.08
N GLY A 227 25.31 -9.10 -14.13
CA GLY A 227 25.56 -8.36 -15.37
C GLY A 227 26.73 -8.93 -16.17
#